data_AF-A0A3M1STQ5-F1
#
_entry.id   AF-A0A3M1STQ5-F1
#
_cell.length_a   1.000
_cell.length_b   1.000
_cell.length_c   1.000
_cell.angle_alpha   90.00
_cell.angle_beta   90.00
_cell.angle_gamma   90.00
#
_symmetry.space_group_name_H-M   'P 1'
#
loop_
_entity.id
_entity.type
_entity.pdbx_description
1 polymer ?
#
loop_
_entity_poly.entity_id
_entity_poly.type
_entity_poly.pdbx_seq_one_letter_code
_entity_poly.pdbx_strand_id
1 'polypeptide(L)'
;MGLRQCFIYSQYFVILITVALFVFIGESLGWQEIILIGTLALIFFGPKRLPELARKIGKTIADLKKAGQEFRRAWEQEIELEEREREFFKKAFDENLIIAEEKYAVKFEDKAQSQGIDENLAPRSASDPEFTSDKTFNNSAESDMRLEDNSEIKSNVQPENRKQYWL
;
A
#
# COMPACT_ATOMS: atom_id res chain seq x y z
N MET A 1 -60.17 26.72 16.44
CA MET A 1 -58.74 27.09 16.32
C MET A 1 -57.93 26.17 15.38
N GLY A 2 -58.39 24.96 15.02
CA GLY A 2 -57.58 23.99 14.25
C GLY A 2 -57.37 24.25 12.74
N LEU A 3 -58.25 25.00 12.06
CA LEU A 3 -58.10 25.21 10.61
C LEU A 3 -56.91 26.11 10.24
N ARG A 4 -56.55 27.05 11.11
CA ARG A 4 -55.38 27.92 10.88
C ARG A 4 -54.07 27.14 11.04
N GLN A 5 -53.98 26.27 12.04
CA GLN A 5 -52.79 25.44 12.27
C GLN A 5 -52.57 24.43 11.14
N CYS A 6 -53.62 23.81 10.62
CA CYS A 6 -53.49 22.84 9.53
C CYS A 6 -52.94 23.49 8.24
N PHE A 7 -53.37 24.72 7.93
CA PHE A 7 -52.86 25.48 6.79
C PHE A 7 -51.40 25.91 6.98
N ILE A 8 -51.05 26.33 8.19
CA ILE A 8 -49.70 26.71 8.60
C ILE A 8 -48.75 25.51 8.44
N TYR A 9 -49.10 24.34 8.99
CA TYR A 9 -48.26 23.14 8.87
C TYR A 9 -48.15 22.64 7.42
N SER A 10 -49.24 22.68 6.66
CA SER A 10 -49.22 22.30 5.24
C SER A 10 -48.33 23.24 4.42
N GLN A 11 -48.40 24.55 4.65
CA GLN A 11 -47.54 25.54 3.99
C GLN A 11 -46.06 25.34 4.38
N TYR A 12 -45.73 25.14 5.66
CA TYR A 12 -44.35 24.85 6.09
C TYR A 12 -43.81 23.55 5.52
N PHE A 13 -44.64 22.52 5.43
CA PHE A 13 -44.26 21.22 4.87
C PHE A 13 -43.95 21.32 3.38
N VAL A 14 -44.78 22.04 2.62
CA VAL A 14 -44.55 22.31 1.19
C VAL A 14 -43.31 23.19 0.99
N ILE A 15 -43.13 24.23 1.82
CA ILE A 15 -41.96 25.12 1.78
C ILE A 15 -40.68 24.34 2.13
N LEU A 16 -40.69 23.48 3.15
CA LEU A 16 -39.54 22.66 3.57
C LEU A 16 -39.14 21.67 2.47
N ILE A 17 -40.12 20.97 1.89
CA ILE A 17 -39.88 20.02 0.79
C ILE A 17 -39.34 20.73 -0.45
N THR A 18 -39.88 21.90 -0.79
CA THR A 18 -39.41 22.67 -1.94
C THR A 18 -37.99 23.20 -1.74
N VAL A 19 -37.67 23.71 -0.54
CA VAL A 19 -36.32 24.17 -0.18
C VAL A 19 -35.32 23.03 -0.17
N ALA A 20 -35.71 21.86 0.37
CA ALA A 20 -34.88 20.66 0.36
C ALA A 20 -34.60 20.17 -1.06
N LEU A 21 -35.59 20.19 -1.96
CA LEU A 21 -35.43 19.77 -3.35
C LEU A 21 -34.64 20.79 -4.18
N PHE A 22 -34.83 22.09 -3.95
CA PHE A 22 -34.08 23.17 -4.59
C PHE A 22 -32.58 23.15 -4.22
N VAL A 23 -32.25 22.80 -2.98
CA VAL A 23 -30.88 22.53 -2.50
C VAL A 23 -30.30 21.27 -3.13
N PHE A 24 -31.13 20.24 -3.27
CA PHE A 24 -30.70 18.93 -3.73
C PHE A 24 -30.41 18.88 -5.24
N ILE A 25 -31.04 19.77 -6.00
CA ILE A 25 -30.88 19.83 -7.46
C ILE A 25 -29.78 20.83 -7.86
N GLY A 26 -29.49 21.82 -7.01
CA GLY A 26 -28.50 22.88 -7.26
C GLY A 26 -27.10 22.58 -6.73
N GLU A 27 -26.30 21.96 -7.59
CA GLU A 27 -24.91 22.37 -7.89
C GLU A 27 -23.77 22.13 -6.87
N SER A 28 -22.93 21.16 -7.25
CA SER A 28 -21.45 21.22 -7.18
C SER A 28 -20.81 21.27 -5.78
N LEU A 29 -20.75 20.10 -5.14
CA LEU A 29 -19.76 19.62 -4.16
C LEU A 29 -18.85 20.72 -3.56
N GLY A 30 -19.26 21.27 -2.42
CA GLY A 30 -18.50 22.32 -1.74
C GLY A 30 -18.85 22.50 -0.26
N TRP A 31 -18.10 23.38 0.41
CA TRP A 31 -18.28 23.77 1.81
C TRP A 31 -19.70 24.27 2.15
N GLN A 32 -20.42 24.78 1.14
CA GLN A 32 -21.78 25.27 1.27
C GLN A 32 -22.75 24.17 1.76
N GLU A 33 -22.56 22.92 1.34
CA GLU A 33 -23.40 21.79 1.74
C GLU A 33 -23.17 21.41 3.20
N ILE A 34 -21.91 21.43 3.66
CA ILE A 34 -21.55 21.14 5.06
C ILE A 34 -22.20 22.17 6.00
N ILE A 35 -22.21 23.45 5.60
CA ILE A 35 -22.85 24.51 6.40
C ILE A 35 -24.37 24.33 6.41
N LEU A 36 -24.96 23.92 5.29
CA LEU A 36 -26.41 23.72 5.19
C LEU A 36 -26.89 22.53 6.03
N ILE A 37 -26.24 21.36 5.90
CA ILE A 37 -26.56 20.19 6.73
C ILE A 37 -26.20 20.46 8.19
N GLY A 38 -25.10 21.17 8.45
CA GLY A 38 -24.72 21.64 9.77
C GLY A 38 -25.84 22.48 10.38
N THR A 39 -26.35 23.46 9.67
CA THR A 39 -27.42 24.34 10.16
C THR A 39 -28.72 23.57 10.40
N LEU A 40 -29.10 22.66 9.50
CA LEU A 40 -30.28 21.81 9.69
C LEU A 40 -30.13 20.88 10.90
N ALA A 41 -28.93 20.30 11.09
CA ALA A 41 -28.59 19.51 12.28
C ALA A 41 -28.54 20.39 13.55
N LEU A 42 -28.07 21.63 13.47
CA LEU A 42 -28.07 22.59 14.58
C LEU A 42 -29.48 22.99 14.98
N ILE A 43 -30.43 23.09 14.05
CA ILE A 43 -31.83 23.38 14.36
C ILE A 43 -32.50 22.16 14.99
N PHE A 44 -32.20 20.96 14.51
CA PHE A 44 -32.81 19.72 15.00
C PHE A 44 -32.21 19.25 16.34
N PHE A 45 -30.88 19.21 16.44
CA PHE A 45 -30.16 18.80 17.65
C PHE A 45 -29.86 19.96 18.59
N GLY A 46 -29.80 21.19 18.10
CA GLY A 46 -29.42 22.37 18.88
C GLY A 46 -27.92 22.72 18.74
N PRO A 47 -27.55 24.01 18.61
CA PRO A 47 -26.16 24.45 18.46
C PRO A 47 -25.26 24.15 19.66
N LYS A 48 -25.85 23.90 20.83
CA LYS A 48 -25.10 23.52 22.03
C LYS A 48 -24.78 22.02 22.08
N ARG A 49 -25.58 21.17 21.43
CA ARG A 49 -25.43 19.70 21.51
C ARG A 49 -24.33 19.19 20.60
N LEU A 50 -24.21 19.71 19.39
CA LEU A 50 -23.15 19.36 18.44
C LEU A 50 -21.72 19.53 19.00
N PRO A 51 -21.33 20.68 19.58
CA PRO A 51 -20.00 20.85 20.17
C PRO A 51 -19.81 20.00 21.44
N GLU A 52 -20.88 19.74 22.19
CA GLU A 52 -20.82 18.87 23.37
C GLU A 52 -20.53 17.42 22.98
N LEU A 53 -21.17 16.91 21.92
CA LEU A 53 -20.90 15.59 21.35
C LEU A 53 -19.49 15.52 20.76
N ALA A 54 -19.08 16.55 20.01
CA ALA A 54 -17.73 16.63 19.44
C ALA A 54 -16.64 16.60 20.51
N ARG A 55 -16.83 17.29 21.66
CA ARG A 55 -15.90 17.24 22.79
C ARG A 55 -15.80 15.85 23.41
N LYS A 56 -16.92 15.13 23.56
CA LYS A 56 -16.95 13.76 24.09
C LYS A 56 -16.22 12.79 23.15
N ILE A 57 -16.54 12.83 21.86
CA ILE A 57 -15.89 12.02 20.83
C ILE A 57 -14.40 12.37 20.72
N GLY A 58 -14.06 13.66 20.75
CA GLY A 58 -12.68 14.13 20.67
C GLY A 58 -11.82 13.65 21.84
N LYS A 59 -12.38 13.55 23.04
CA LYS A 59 -11.68 12.97 24.19
C LYS A 59 -11.40 11.48 23.99
N THR A 60 -12.39 10.72 23.52
CA THR A 60 -12.21 9.31 23.16
C THR A 60 -11.13 9.14 22.08
N ILE A 61 -11.15 9.95 21.02
CA ILE A 61 -10.11 9.91 19.96
C ILE A 61 -8.72 10.26 20.53
N ALA A 62 -8.64 11.22 21.45
CA ALA A 62 -7.36 11.58 22.09
C ALA A 62 -6.80 10.43 22.94
N ASP A 63 -7.65 9.75 23.69
CA ASP A 63 -7.25 8.59 24.49
C ASP A 63 -6.89 7.40 23.58
N LEU A 64 -7.63 7.18 22.49
CA LEU A 64 -7.28 6.20 21.45
C LEU A 64 -5.96 6.52 20.77
N LYS A 65 -5.65 7.78 20.50
CA LYS A 65 -4.38 8.19 19.90
C LYS A 65 -3.20 7.88 20.83
N LYS A 66 -3.35 8.10 22.14
CA LYS A 66 -2.31 7.76 23.13
C LYS A 66 -2.07 6.26 23.21
N ALA A 67 -3.14 5.47 23.30
CA ALA A 67 -3.03 4.01 23.24
C ALA A 67 -2.41 3.56 21.91
N GLY A 68 -2.82 4.16 20.79
CA GLY A 68 -2.24 3.95 19.45
C GLY A 68 -0.74 4.24 19.36
N GLN A 69 -0.25 5.26 20.08
CA GLN A 69 1.18 5.57 20.15
C GLN A 69 1.96 4.51 20.92
N GLU A 70 1.39 3.94 21.98
CA GLU A 70 1.99 2.83 22.73
C GLU A 70 2.03 1.55 21.88
N PHE A 71 0.95 1.25 21.14
CA PHE A 71 0.93 0.16 20.17
C PHE A 71 1.99 0.33 19.07
N ARG A 72 2.09 1.54 18.51
CA ARG A 72 3.10 1.82 17.49
C ARG A 72 4.52 1.64 18.02
N ARG A 73 4.80 2.08 19.25
CA ARG A 73 6.11 1.87 19.89
C ARG A 73 6.41 0.40 20.14
N ALA A 74 5.42 -0.37 20.60
CA ALA A 74 5.59 -1.81 20.80
C ALA A 74 5.88 -2.54 19.47
N TRP A 75 5.20 -2.15 18.38
CA TRP A 75 5.48 -2.70 17.05
C TRP A 75 6.84 -2.28 16.50
N GLU A 76 7.24 -1.01 16.66
CA GLU A 76 8.56 -0.54 16.20
C GLU A 76 9.69 -1.26 16.94
N GLN A 77 9.53 -1.52 18.24
CA GLN A 77 10.49 -2.29 19.04
C GLN A 77 10.61 -3.74 18.59
N GLU A 78 9.49 -4.38 18.25
CA GLU A 78 9.49 -5.75 17.72
C GLU A 78 10.15 -5.81 16.33
N ILE A 79 9.83 -4.85 15.44
CA ILE A 79 10.40 -4.77 14.10
C ILE A 79 11.91 -4.50 14.15
N GLU A 80 12.38 -3.59 15.01
CA GLU A 80 13.82 -3.29 15.15
C GLU A 80 14.60 -4.50 15.67
N LEU A 81 14.03 -5.28 16.59
CA LEU A 81 14.63 -6.53 17.05
C LEU A 81 14.69 -7.57 15.93
N GLU A 82 13.60 -7.71 15.17
CA GLU A 82 13.52 -8.63 14.03
C GLU A 82 14.52 -8.26 12.92
N GLU A 83 14.70 -6.97 12.63
CA GLU A 83 15.70 -6.48 11.68
C GLU A 83 17.13 -6.76 12.16
N ARG A 84 17.43 -6.50 13.44
CA ARG A 84 18.75 -6.78 14.02
C ARG A 84 19.09 -8.27 14.00
N GLU A 85 18.12 -9.14 14.31
CA GLU A 85 18.29 -10.58 14.20
C GLU A 85 18.53 -11.01 12.75
N ARG A 86 17.74 -10.51 11.79
CA ARG A 86 17.95 -10.78 10.36
C ARG A 86 19.34 -10.35 9.88
N GLU A 87 19.84 -9.20 10.32
CA GLU A 87 21.20 -8.75 10.00
C GLU A 87 22.30 -9.65 10.58
N PHE A 88 22.13 -10.12 11.82
CA PHE A 88 23.09 -11.03 12.46
C PHE A 88 23.10 -12.40 11.76
N PHE A 89 21.93 -12.96 11.46
CA PHE A 89 21.79 -14.20 10.72
C PHE A 89 22.37 -14.11 9.31
N LYS A 90 22.17 -12.98 8.61
CA LYS A 90 22.82 -12.74 7.30
C LYS A 90 24.34 -12.76 7.40
N LYS A 91 24.92 -12.03 8.36
CA LYS A 91 26.38 -12.01 8.57
C LYS A 91 26.92 -13.41 8.90
N ALA A 92 26.22 -14.17 9.73
CA ALA A 92 26.60 -15.54 10.06
C ALA A 92 26.47 -16.51 8.86
N PHE A 93 25.53 -16.26 7.94
CA PHE A 93 25.40 -17.01 6.69
C PHE A 93 26.48 -16.63 5.67
N ASP A 94 26.76 -15.34 5.51
CA ASP A 94 27.79 -14.82 4.59
C ASP A 94 29.19 -15.29 5.01
N GLU A 95 29.49 -15.29 6.32
CA GLU A 95 30.74 -15.83 6.87
C GLU A 95 30.85 -17.34 6.64
N ASN A 96 29.76 -18.10 6.80
CA ASN A 96 29.73 -19.53 6.47
C ASN A 96 29.77 -19.81 4.96
N LEU A 97 29.30 -18.90 4.11
CA LEU A 97 29.37 -19.05 2.65
C LEU A 97 30.81 -18.98 2.16
N ILE A 98 31.64 -18.10 2.73
CA ILE A 98 33.07 -18.00 2.39
C ILE A 98 33.80 -19.29 2.78
N ILE A 99 33.49 -19.86 3.95
CA ILE A 99 34.06 -21.12 4.41
C ILE A 99 33.57 -22.29 3.55
N ALA A 100 32.31 -22.27 3.10
CA ALA A 100 31.78 -23.28 2.19
C ALA A 100 32.47 -23.23 0.82
N GLU A 101 32.69 -22.03 0.27
CA GLU A 101 33.42 -21.82 -0.98
C GLU A 101 34.89 -22.31 -0.87
N GLU A 102 35.54 -22.07 0.26
CA GLU A 102 36.87 -22.62 0.58
C GLU A 102 36.85 -24.16 0.72
N LYS A 103 35.76 -24.73 1.25
CA LYS A 103 35.59 -26.18 1.45
C LYS A 103 35.23 -26.93 0.15
N TYR A 104 34.67 -26.25 -0.86
CA TYR A 104 34.41 -26.82 -2.19
C TYR A 104 35.63 -26.77 -3.12
N ALA A 105 36.53 -25.78 -2.97
CA ALA A 105 37.79 -25.73 -3.73
C ALA A 105 38.76 -26.87 -3.35
N VAL A 106 38.70 -27.36 -2.10
CA VAL A 106 39.58 -28.44 -1.61
C VAL A 106 39.09 -29.85 -1.98
N LYS A 107 37.86 -30.01 -2.50
CA LYS A 107 37.26 -31.34 -2.72
C LYS A 107 37.35 -31.88 -4.16
N PHE A 108 38.06 -31.20 -5.05
CA PHE A 108 38.14 -31.57 -6.47
C PHE A 108 39.26 -32.55 -6.84
N GLU A 109 40.20 -32.90 -5.95
CA GLU A 109 41.35 -33.76 -6.31
C GLU A 109 41.17 -35.28 -6.07
N ASP A 110 40.19 -35.75 -5.30
CA ASP A 110 40.19 -37.17 -4.84
C ASP A 110 39.15 -38.10 -5.50
N LYS A 111 38.64 -37.78 -6.70
CA LYS A 111 37.81 -38.73 -7.47
C LYS A 111 38.14 -38.76 -8.96
N ALA A 112 39.39 -39.11 -9.27
CA ALA A 112 39.76 -39.62 -10.59
C ALA A 112 40.71 -40.83 -10.46
N GLN A 113 40.12 -42.03 -10.30
CA GLN A 113 40.64 -43.41 -10.45
C GLN A 113 40.02 -44.24 -9.32
N SER A 114 39.33 -45.35 -9.50
CA SER A 114 39.16 -46.35 -10.55
C SER A 114 37.85 -47.08 -10.20
N GLN A 115 37.08 -47.64 -11.12
CA GLN A 115 37.27 -48.99 -11.66
C GLN A 115 36.28 -49.18 -12.84
N GLY A 116 36.80 -49.71 -13.95
CA GLY A 116 36.00 -50.46 -14.91
C GLY A 116 35.98 -51.95 -14.56
N ILE A 117 35.40 -52.75 -15.48
CA ILE A 117 35.11 -54.22 -15.49
C ILE A 117 33.64 -54.48 -15.09
N ASP A 118 32.77 -55.17 -15.82
CA ASP A 118 32.70 -55.77 -17.16
C ASP A 118 31.20 -55.83 -17.59
N GLU A 119 30.86 -55.77 -18.87
CA GLU A 119 30.52 -56.90 -19.75
C GLU A 119 29.14 -57.56 -19.53
N ASN A 120 28.32 -57.50 -20.60
CA ASN A 120 27.15 -58.35 -20.93
C ASN A 120 25.90 -58.31 -20.03
N LEU A 121 24.77 -57.83 -20.55
CA LEU A 121 23.80 -58.62 -21.34
C LEU A 121 22.49 -57.82 -21.52
N ALA A 122 22.04 -57.65 -22.75
CA ALA A 122 20.80 -56.94 -23.12
C ALA A 122 19.52 -57.77 -22.83
N PRO A 123 18.32 -57.40 -23.34
CA PRO A 123 17.40 -56.32 -22.94
C PRO A 123 16.02 -56.91 -22.57
N ARG A 124 15.30 -56.42 -21.55
CA ARG A 124 13.88 -56.85 -21.36
C ARG A 124 12.96 -55.77 -20.75
N SER A 125 11.89 -55.53 -21.52
CA SER A 125 10.55 -55.02 -21.19
C SER A 125 10.44 -53.72 -20.39
N ALA A 126 10.00 -52.61 -20.97
CA ALA A 126 8.62 -52.36 -21.44
C ALA A 126 7.57 -52.52 -20.33
N SER A 127 7.27 -51.42 -19.65
CA SER A 127 5.90 -50.95 -19.34
C SER A 127 5.99 -49.65 -18.54
N ASP A 128 5.83 -48.51 -19.21
CA ASP A 128 5.17 -47.35 -18.59
C ASP A 128 3.72 -47.78 -18.23
N PRO A 129 3.04 -47.11 -17.29
CA PRO A 129 2.36 -45.89 -17.73
C PRO A 129 2.29 -44.75 -16.69
N GLU A 130 2.30 -43.55 -17.29
CA GLU A 130 1.38 -42.43 -17.06
C GLU A 130 1.57 -41.52 -15.84
N PHE A 131 1.93 -40.24 -16.04
CA PHE A 131 1.15 -39.11 -16.62
C PHE A 131 0.33 -38.41 -15.54
N THR A 132 0.28 -37.09 -15.38
CA THR A 132 0.98 -35.88 -15.85
C THR A 132 0.54 -34.76 -14.90
N SER A 133 1.25 -33.62 -14.91
CA SER A 133 0.64 -32.30 -15.15
C SER A 133 1.61 -31.20 -14.74
N ASP A 134 2.70 -31.15 -15.48
CA ASP A 134 3.39 -29.95 -15.89
C ASP A 134 2.42 -29.01 -16.63
N LYS A 135 2.13 -27.86 -16.03
CA LYS A 135 1.75 -26.67 -16.78
C LYS A 135 2.90 -25.68 -16.72
N THR A 136 3.82 -25.89 -17.64
CA THR A 136 4.57 -24.79 -18.24
C THR A 136 3.58 -23.94 -19.02
N PHE A 137 3.44 -22.66 -18.69
CA PHE A 137 3.12 -21.67 -19.71
C PHE A 137 4.04 -20.45 -19.59
N ASN A 138 5.25 -20.72 -20.09
CA ASN A 138 6.15 -19.83 -20.82
C ASN A 138 5.68 -18.40 -21.14
N ASN A 139 6.58 -17.47 -20.82
CA ASN A 139 6.72 -16.20 -21.50
C ASN A 139 7.05 -16.43 -22.98
N SER A 140 6.13 -16.03 -23.85
CA SER A 140 6.40 -15.80 -25.27
C SER A 140 5.39 -14.79 -25.79
N ALA A 141 5.73 -13.52 -25.64
CA ALA A 141 5.24 -12.43 -26.48
C ALA A 141 6.30 -11.33 -26.50
N GLU A 142 7.46 -11.67 -27.04
CA GLU A 142 8.34 -10.68 -27.64
C GLU A 142 7.72 -10.30 -28.98
N SER A 143 7.27 -9.05 -29.10
CA SER A 143 7.11 -8.40 -30.40
C SER A 143 7.60 -6.97 -30.28
N ASP A 144 8.78 -6.78 -30.83
CA ASP A 144 9.45 -5.51 -31.10
C ASP A 144 8.51 -4.48 -31.74
N MET A 145 8.58 -3.22 -31.28
CA MET A 145 8.95 -2.13 -32.18
C MET A 145 9.50 -0.92 -31.41
N ARG A 146 10.82 -0.84 -31.47
CA ARG A 146 11.69 0.30 -31.18
C ARG A 146 11.33 1.51 -32.06
N LEU A 147 11.10 2.68 -31.46
CA LEU A 147 11.56 3.96 -32.01
C LEU A 147 11.90 4.92 -30.87
N GLU A 148 13.19 5.25 -30.81
CA GLU A 148 13.76 6.44 -30.17
C GLU A 148 13.11 7.71 -30.75
N ASP A 149 12.70 8.62 -29.88
CA ASP A 149 12.82 10.05 -30.17
C ASP A 149 13.32 10.76 -28.92
N ASN A 150 14.65 10.85 -28.85
CA ASN A 150 15.35 11.81 -28.03
C ASN A 150 15.56 13.07 -28.89
N SER A 151 14.56 13.94 -28.92
CA SER A 151 14.72 15.34 -29.33
C SER A 151 13.64 16.23 -28.71
N GLU A 152 14.08 17.37 -28.16
CA GLU A 152 13.28 18.44 -27.52
C GLU A 152 12.76 18.10 -26.09
N ILE A 153 13.24 18.69 -25.00
CA ILE A 153 13.48 20.11 -24.75
C ILE A 153 14.67 20.28 -23.79
N LYS A 154 15.74 20.85 -24.35
CA LYS A 154 16.74 21.71 -23.69
C LYS A 154 15.98 22.71 -22.79
N SER A 155 16.38 23.05 -21.58
CA SER A 155 17.57 23.86 -21.31
C SER A 155 17.45 24.36 -19.88
N ASN A 156 18.41 24.06 -19.01
CA ASN A 156 19.02 25.12 -18.19
C ASN A 156 20.32 24.59 -17.57
N VAL A 157 21.37 24.55 -18.38
CA VAL A 157 22.73 24.71 -17.88
C VAL A 157 22.92 26.22 -17.69
N GLN A 158 22.95 26.69 -16.44
CA GLN A 158 23.55 27.97 -16.11
C GLN A 158 24.82 27.69 -15.30
N PRO A 159 26.00 28.06 -15.85
CA PRO A 159 27.30 27.74 -15.27
C PRO A 159 27.68 28.70 -14.15
N GLU A 160 28.40 28.15 -13.17
CA GLU A 160 29.66 28.68 -12.65
C GLU A 160 29.82 30.21 -12.44
N ASN A 161 29.77 30.58 -11.16
CA ASN A 161 30.72 31.47 -10.48
C ASN A 161 30.81 32.96 -10.87
N ARG A 162 30.16 33.83 -10.09
CA ARG A 162 30.61 35.23 -9.92
C ARG A 162 30.48 35.68 -8.48
N LYS A 163 31.61 35.59 -7.77
CA LYS A 163 32.03 36.42 -6.63
C LYS A 163 31.34 37.79 -6.59
N GLN A 164 30.65 38.10 -5.50
CA GLN A 164 30.52 39.46 -4.98
C GLN A 164 30.47 39.42 -3.45
N TYR A 165 31.62 39.21 -2.83
CA TYR A 165 31.95 39.94 -1.60
C TYR A 165 32.52 41.26 -2.06
N TRP A 166 31.84 42.39 -1.80
CA TRP A 166 32.42 43.70 -1.46
C TRP A 166 31.28 44.65 -1.04
N LEU A 167 31.46 45.21 0.16
CA LEU A 167 30.78 46.33 0.84
C LEU A 167 29.52 45.99 1.67
#